data_AF-A0A7S0U995-F1
#
_entry.id   AF-A0A7S0U995-F1
#
_cell.length_a   1.000
_cell.length_b   1.000
_cell.length_c   1.000
_cell.angle_alpha   90.00
_cell.angle_beta   90.00
_cell.angle_gamma   90.00
#
_symmetry.space_group_name_H-M   'P 1'
#
loop_
_entity.id
_entity.type
_entity.pdbx_description
1 polymer ?
#
loop_
_entity_poly.entity_id
_entity_poly.type
_entity_poly.pdbx_seq_one_letter_code
_entity_poly.pdbx_strand_id
1 'polypeptide(L)'
;AAASAAKEQRDAAALEDKRERKRQDDDYVFHKQWDLEKDEKRTIERLAAEHKREAERELYKWADDAEGRAAPEGEEELVTYFDKQLVEGGELEVKDGVVPLPGTYHAKTKRSEVVASALSDAPRAQFDIRAGGEKKDKGGEEKASVAEVTEEEEERIAKAERERLEEEERFRSARREQEFEKASKLTEAKEKKAEEAERARKAKEEAEAERKKKAAEEEEKWRETQRRKIKEYEEKKAAKEARAARRAARGEGEKNKKAKSKEAGSDEEE
;
A
#
# COMPACT_ATOMS: atom_id res chain seq x y z
N ALA A 1 21.91 -46.69 40.72
CA ALA A 1 22.82 -46.25 39.64
C ALA A 1 22.21 -46.46 38.24
N ALA A 2 21.73 -47.66 37.89
CA ALA A 2 21.14 -47.90 36.55
C ALA A 2 19.82 -47.13 36.29
N ALA A 3 18.95 -47.00 37.31
CA ALA A 3 17.66 -46.32 37.17
C ALA A 3 17.79 -44.78 36.99
N SER A 4 18.81 -44.15 37.58
CA SER A 4 19.07 -42.71 37.42
C SER A 4 19.63 -42.41 36.02
N ALA A 5 20.51 -43.26 35.50
CA ALA A 5 21.03 -43.12 34.14
C ALA A 5 19.94 -43.31 33.05
N ALA A 6 19.02 -44.26 33.25
CA ALA A 6 17.88 -44.45 32.34
C ALA A 6 16.91 -43.27 32.36
N LYS A 7 16.76 -42.58 33.50
CA LYS A 7 15.95 -41.37 33.61
C LYS A 7 16.61 -40.19 32.88
N GLU A 8 17.91 -39.99 33.08
CA GLU A 8 18.68 -38.94 32.38
C GLU A 8 18.63 -39.09 30.86
N GLN A 9 18.69 -40.32 30.34
CA GLN A 9 18.55 -40.57 28.89
C GLN A 9 17.15 -40.24 28.35
N ARG A 10 16.08 -40.54 29.10
CA ARG A 10 14.72 -40.17 28.69
C ARG A 10 14.49 -38.67 28.73
N ASP A 11 15.02 -38.00 29.76
CA ASP A 11 14.91 -36.55 29.88
C ASP A 11 15.71 -35.85 28.77
N ALA A 12 16.88 -36.39 28.38
CA ALA A 12 17.64 -35.90 27.24
C ALA A 12 16.90 -36.05 25.90
N ALA A 13 16.28 -37.21 25.65
CA ALA A 13 15.48 -37.44 24.44
C ALA A 13 14.26 -36.50 24.39
N ALA A 14 13.56 -36.29 25.51
CA ALA A 14 12.43 -35.36 25.57
C ALA A 14 12.83 -33.90 25.33
N LEU A 15 14.06 -33.51 25.68
CA LEU A 15 14.59 -32.19 25.35
C LEU A 15 14.95 -32.06 23.87
N GLU A 16 15.42 -33.14 23.24
CA GLU A 16 15.70 -33.19 21.81
C GLU A 16 14.42 -33.08 20.97
N ASP A 17 13.38 -33.83 21.34
CA ASP A 17 12.07 -33.76 20.68
C ASP A 17 11.45 -32.36 20.76
N LYS A 18 11.59 -31.68 21.91
CA LYS A 18 11.13 -30.29 22.07
C LYS A 18 11.91 -29.33 21.18
N ARG A 19 13.22 -29.54 21.02
CA ARG A 19 14.05 -28.71 20.14
C ARG A 19 13.70 -28.94 18.68
N GLU A 20 13.46 -30.19 18.29
CA GLU A 20 13.11 -30.53 16.92
C GLU A 20 11.72 -30.01 16.53
N ARG A 21 10.74 -30.15 17.42
CA ARG A 21 9.42 -29.55 17.21
C ARG A 21 9.52 -28.02 17.07
N LYS A 22 10.36 -27.38 17.88
CA LYS A 22 10.58 -25.94 17.75
C LYS A 22 11.21 -25.56 16.41
N ARG A 23 12.16 -26.34 15.89
CA ARG A 23 12.70 -26.12 14.55
C ARG A 23 11.63 -26.23 13.48
N GLN A 24 10.77 -27.25 13.57
CA GLN A 24 9.67 -27.44 12.63
C GLN A 24 8.66 -26.29 12.68
N ASP A 25 8.33 -25.82 13.88
CA ASP A 25 7.45 -24.66 14.07
C ASP A 25 8.11 -23.38 13.50
N ASP A 26 9.40 -23.17 13.74
CA ASP A 26 10.16 -22.03 13.22
C ASP A 26 10.27 -22.09 11.67
N ASP A 27 10.51 -23.26 11.09
CA ASP A 27 10.53 -23.49 9.64
C ASP A 27 9.15 -23.26 9.00
N TYR A 28 8.08 -23.70 9.67
CA TYR A 28 6.71 -23.45 9.22
C TYR A 28 6.39 -21.96 9.21
N VAL A 29 6.78 -21.21 10.26
CA VAL A 29 6.61 -19.76 10.32
C VAL A 29 7.40 -19.07 9.21
N PHE A 30 8.65 -19.50 8.98
CA PHE A 30 9.48 -18.95 7.92
C PHE A 30 8.85 -19.13 6.54
N HIS A 31 8.41 -20.35 6.21
CA HIS A 31 7.75 -20.63 4.94
C HIS A 31 6.43 -19.88 4.79
N LYS A 32 5.64 -19.77 5.87
CA LYS A 32 4.39 -19.03 5.81
C LYS A 32 4.60 -17.54 5.55
N GLN A 33 5.61 -16.95 6.20
CA GLN A 33 5.96 -15.55 5.97
C GLN A 33 6.52 -15.34 4.56
N TRP A 34 7.35 -16.25 4.07
CA TRP A 34 7.86 -16.21 2.69
C TRP A 34 6.75 -16.28 1.65
N ASP A 35 5.75 -17.12 1.85
CA ASP A 35 4.59 -17.22 0.95
C ASP A 35 3.75 -15.93 0.98
N LEU A 36 3.53 -15.35 2.16
CA LEU A 36 2.85 -14.05 2.29
C LEU A 36 3.60 -12.94 1.56
N GLU A 37 4.92 -12.84 1.73
CA GLU A 37 5.74 -11.85 1.03
C GLU A 37 5.70 -12.02 -0.49
N LYS A 38 5.63 -13.26 -0.98
CA LYS A 38 5.46 -13.53 -2.42
C LYS A 38 4.10 -13.11 -2.94
N ASP A 39 3.04 -13.38 -2.19
CA ASP A 39 1.69 -13.01 -2.60
C ASP A 39 1.46 -11.50 -2.53
N GLU A 40 2.07 -10.81 -1.55
CA GLU A 40 2.11 -9.35 -1.51
C GLU A 40 2.82 -8.78 -2.75
N LYS A 41 4.01 -9.29 -3.11
CA LYS A 41 4.73 -8.85 -4.31
C LYS A 41 3.91 -9.06 -5.59
N ARG A 42 3.27 -10.23 -5.74
CA ARG A 42 2.37 -10.51 -6.87
C ARG A 42 1.20 -9.55 -6.92
N THR A 43 0.63 -9.18 -5.77
CA THR A 43 -0.50 -8.25 -5.69
C THR A 43 -0.06 -6.84 -6.07
N ILE A 44 1.10 -6.39 -5.58
CA ILE A 44 1.69 -5.10 -5.95
C ILE A 44 1.99 -5.04 -7.45
N GLU A 45 2.56 -6.10 -8.03
CA GLU A 45 2.84 -6.18 -9.47
C GLU A 45 1.54 -6.12 -10.30
N ARG A 46 0.47 -6.79 -9.86
CA ARG A 46 -0.85 -6.72 -10.53
C ARG A 46 -1.44 -5.32 -10.47
N LEU A 47 -1.43 -4.69 -9.29
CA LEU A 47 -1.93 -3.32 -9.13
C LEU A 47 -1.10 -2.34 -9.96
N ALA A 48 0.22 -2.48 -9.99
CA ALA A 48 1.08 -1.65 -10.83
C ALA A 48 0.77 -1.82 -12.33
N ALA A 49 0.49 -3.05 -12.78
CA ALA A 49 0.08 -3.30 -14.16
C ALA A 49 -1.31 -2.73 -14.48
N GLU A 50 -2.25 -2.77 -13.54
CA GLU A 50 -3.58 -2.15 -13.67
C GLU A 50 -3.46 -0.63 -13.76
N HIS A 51 -2.74 0.01 -12.84
CA HIS A 51 -2.49 1.45 -12.89
C HIS A 51 -1.78 1.87 -14.18
N LYS A 52 -0.85 1.06 -14.69
CA LYS A 52 -0.20 1.32 -15.98
C LYS A 52 -1.23 1.28 -17.12
N ARG A 53 -2.12 0.29 -17.14
CA ARG A 53 -3.19 0.19 -18.14
C ARG A 53 -4.21 1.32 -18.02
N GLU A 54 -4.55 1.74 -16.80
CA GLU A 54 -5.43 2.88 -16.55
C GLU A 54 -4.79 4.19 -17.04
N ALA A 55 -3.52 4.42 -16.71
CA ALA A 55 -2.77 5.58 -17.19
C ALA A 55 -2.66 5.59 -18.73
N GLU A 56 -2.41 4.43 -19.36
CA GLU A 56 -2.42 4.31 -20.82
C GLU A 56 -3.81 4.64 -21.40
N ARG A 57 -4.90 4.13 -20.80
CA ARG A 57 -6.28 4.46 -21.22
C ARG A 57 -6.61 5.93 -21.06
N GLU A 58 -6.21 6.55 -19.95
CA GLU A 58 -6.40 7.99 -19.71
C GLU A 58 -5.60 8.83 -20.70
N LEU A 59 -4.37 8.43 -21.03
CA LEU A 59 -3.57 9.07 -22.08
C LEU A 59 -4.22 8.94 -23.45
N TYR A 60 -4.73 7.77 -23.81
CA TYR A 60 -5.46 7.58 -25.07
C TYR A 60 -6.73 8.43 -25.10
N LYS A 61 -7.51 8.43 -24.02
CA LYS A 61 -8.70 9.28 -23.91
C LYS A 61 -8.35 10.76 -24.03
N TRP A 62 -7.30 11.22 -23.35
CA TRP A 62 -6.82 12.59 -23.46
C TRP A 62 -6.35 12.93 -24.88
N ALA A 63 -5.67 12.00 -25.56
CA ALA A 63 -5.23 12.18 -26.95
C ALA A 63 -6.43 12.26 -27.91
N ASP A 64 -7.43 11.40 -27.74
CA ASP A 64 -8.67 11.41 -28.53
C ASP A 64 -9.46 12.70 -28.30
N ASP A 65 -9.60 13.13 -27.04
CA ASP A 65 -10.24 14.40 -26.67
C ASP A 65 -9.47 15.61 -27.25
N ALA A 66 -8.14 15.58 -27.25
CA ALA A 66 -7.30 16.64 -27.80
C ALA A 66 -7.31 16.71 -29.34
N GLU A 67 -7.45 15.57 -30.02
CA GLU A 67 -7.66 15.50 -31.47
C GLU A 67 -9.11 15.77 -31.90
N GLY A 68 -10.04 15.93 -30.93
CA GLY A 68 -11.46 16.12 -31.20
C GLY A 68 -12.16 14.88 -31.76
N ARG A 69 -11.57 13.69 -31.58
CA ARG A 69 -12.19 12.41 -31.94
C ARG A 69 -13.09 11.99 -30.78
N ALA A 70 -14.39 12.27 -30.89
CA ALA A 70 -15.37 11.67 -29.99
C ALA A 70 -15.37 10.15 -30.20
N ALA A 71 -15.29 9.38 -29.11
CA ALA A 71 -15.47 7.93 -29.16
C ALA A 71 -16.81 7.61 -29.84
N PRO A 72 -16.86 6.69 -30.83
CA PRO A 72 -18.12 6.33 -31.46
C PRO A 72 -19.02 5.67 -30.41
N GLU A 73 -20.06 6.39 -29.98
CA GLU A 73 -21.16 5.81 -29.22
C GLU A 73 -22.00 4.95 -30.17
N GLY A 74 -21.59 3.71 -30.37
CA GLY A 74 -22.36 2.72 -31.14
C GLY A 74 -21.48 1.70 -31.86
N GLU A 75 -21.91 0.45 -31.85
CA GLU A 75 -21.43 -0.62 -32.75
C GLU A 75 -21.88 -0.35 -34.20
N GLU A 76 -21.59 0.84 -34.73
CA GLU A 76 -21.65 1.05 -36.18
C GLU A 76 -20.27 0.72 -36.73
N GLU A 77 -20.18 -0.43 -37.40
CA GLU A 77 -19.02 -0.80 -38.19
C GLU A 77 -18.52 0.42 -38.96
N LEU A 78 -17.29 0.86 -38.70
CA LEU A 78 -16.64 1.94 -39.44
C LEU A 78 -16.47 1.50 -40.90
N VAL A 79 -17.50 1.69 -41.71
CA VAL A 79 -17.41 1.60 -43.16
C VAL A 79 -16.69 2.85 -43.63
N THR A 80 -15.39 2.71 -43.85
CA THR A 80 -14.55 3.80 -44.33
C THR A 80 -14.97 4.20 -45.76
N TYR A 81 -14.71 5.45 -46.17
CA TYR A 81 -15.04 5.95 -47.51
C TYR A 81 -14.44 5.09 -48.65
N PHE A 82 -13.34 4.40 -48.37
CA PHE A 82 -12.71 3.46 -49.31
C PHE A 82 -13.49 2.16 -49.49
N ASP A 83 -14.18 1.67 -48.45
CA ASP A 83 -14.97 0.44 -48.53
C ASP A 83 -16.26 0.62 -49.35
N LYS A 84 -16.85 1.82 -49.33
CA LYS A 84 -18.01 2.14 -50.20
C LYS A 84 -17.63 2.26 -51.67
N GLN A 85 -16.40 2.68 -51.98
CA GLN A 85 -15.94 2.81 -53.37
C GLN A 85 -15.51 1.47 -54.00
N LEU A 86 -15.22 0.44 -53.20
CA LEU A 86 -14.86 -0.88 -53.74
C LEU A 86 -16.07 -1.73 -54.13
N VAL A 87 -17.29 -1.36 -53.69
CA VAL A 87 -18.51 -2.14 -53.93
C VAL A 87 -19.30 -1.66 -55.15
N GLU A 88 -19.20 -0.39 -55.52
CA GLU A 88 -19.94 0.16 -56.66
C GLU A 88 -18.99 0.56 -57.80
N GLY A 89 -18.72 -0.40 -58.68
CA GLY A 89 -18.25 -0.11 -60.04
C GLY A 89 -19.37 0.54 -60.88
N GLY A 90 -19.86 1.71 -60.47
CA GLY A 90 -20.97 2.42 -61.09
C GLY A 90 -20.58 3.81 -61.61
N GLU A 91 -21.00 4.13 -62.83
CA GLU A 91 -20.77 5.40 -63.51
C GLU A 91 -21.23 6.61 -62.68
N LEU A 92 -20.37 7.61 -62.55
CA LEU A 92 -20.61 8.79 -61.73
C LEU A 92 -21.52 9.78 -62.47
N GLU A 93 -22.82 9.78 -62.15
CA GLU A 93 -23.74 10.84 -62.56
C GLU A 93 -23.40 12.14 -61.81
N VAL A 94 -22.71 13.04 -62.50
CA VAL A 94 -22.50 14.41 -62.01
C VAL A 94 -23.83 15.16 -62.14
N LYS A 95 -24.55 15.31 -61.02
CA LYS A 95 -25.75 16.16 -60.96
C LYS A 95 -25.34 17.63 -61.05
N ASP A 96 -25.87 18.32 -62.05
CA ASP A 96 -25.71 19.76 -62.25
C ASP A 96 -26.28 20.53 -61.04
N GLY A 97 -25.40 21.12 -60.23
CA GLY A 97 -25.79 21.91 -59.06
C GLY A 97 -24.77 21.95 -57.92
N VAL A 98 -23.72 21.16 -57.98
CA VAL A 98 -22.65 21.19 -56.96
C VAL A 98 -21.72 22.38 -57.23
N VAL A 99 -21.74 23.36 -56.32
CA VAL A 99 -20.80 24.49 -56.34
C VAL A 99 -19.40 23.94 -56.04
N PRO A 100 -18.42 24.10 -56.96
CA PRO A 100 -17.07 23.63 -56.70
C PRO A 100 -16.45 24.44 -55.54
N LEU A 101 -15.73 23.74 -54.66
CA LEU A 101 -14.97 24.36 -53.58
C LEU A 101 -13.95 25.36 -54.17
N PRO A 102 -13.78 26.55 -53.57
CA PRO A 102 -12.83 27.53 -54.06
C PRO A 102 -11.40 26.95 -54.04
N GLY A 103 -10.82 26.76 -55.23
CA GLY A 103 -9.47 26.19 -55.42
C GLY A 103 -9.43 24.90 -56.25
N THR A 104 -10.57 24.25 -56.52
CA THR A 104 -10.61 23.08 -57.42
C THR A 104 -10.94 23.52 -58.86
N TYR A 105 -10.05 23.22 -59.81
CA TYR A 105 -10.26 23.50 -61.23
C TYR A 105 -11.32 22.54 -61.82
N HIS A 106 -12.41 23.08 -62.40
CA HIS A 106 -13.28 22.30 -63.26
C HIS A 106 -12.55 21.97 -64.58
N ALA A 107 -12.49 20.68 -64.93
CA ALA A 107 -11.69 20.16 -66.04
C ALA A 107 -12.16 20.58 -67.46
N LYS A 108 -13.25 21.35 -67.60
CA LYS A 108 -13.76 21.82 -68.90
C LYS A 108 -14.11 23.31 -68.80
N THR A 109 -13.27 24.11 -69.42
CA THR A 109 -13.26 25.58 -69.49
C THR A 109 -14.60 26.26 -69.76
N LYS A 110 -14.99 27.21 -68.88
CA LYS A 110 -15.35 28.62 -69.15
C LYS A 110 -15.70 29.27 -67.81
N ARG A 111 -15.14 30.45 -67.51
CA ARG A 111 -15.57 31.25 -66.36
C ARG A 111 -17.07 31.48 -66.50
N SER A 112 -17.88 30.97 -65.57
CA SER A 112 -19.32 31.20 -65.59
C SER A 112 -19.59 32.71 -65.53
N GLU A 113 -20.55 33.19 -66.32
CA GLU A 113 -20.91 34.62 -66.41
C GLU A 113 -21.19 35.25 -65.03
N VAL A 114 -21.66 34.44 -64.08
CA VAL A 114 -21.89 34.79 -62.67
C VAL A 114 -20.62 35.30 -61.95
N VAL A 115 -19.44 34.76 -62.28
CA VAL A 115 -18.16 35.19 -61.69
C VAL A 115 -17.64 36.46 -62.38
N ALA A 116 -17.97 36.66 -63.65
CA ALA A 116 -17.61 37.87 -64.37
C ALA A 116 -18.42 39.09 -63.90
N SER A 117 -19.72 38.92 -63.62
CA SER A 117 -20.57 39.99 -63.06
C SER A 117 -20.20 40.34 -61.61
N ALA A 118 -19.76 39.37 -60.83
CA ALA A 118 -19.32 39.60 -59.44
C ALA A 118 -18.00 40.39 -59.32
N LEU A 119 -17.19 40.43 -60.38
CA LEU A 119 -15.92 41.18 -60.42
C LEU A 119 -16.07 42.61 -60.98
N SER A 120 -17.16 42.93 -61.67
CA SER A 120 -17.42 44.27 -62.24
C SER A 120 -18.24 45.18 -61.34
N ASP A 121 -18.97 44.63 -60.37
CA ASP A 121 -19.78 45.43 -59.45
C ASP A 121 -18.90 45.97 -58.31
N ALA A 122 -18.74 47.29 -58.29
CA ALA A 122 -18.08 47.99 -57.18
C ALA A 122 -18.68 47.57 -55.83
N PRO A 123 -17.85 47.41 -54.77
CA PRO A 123 -18.30 46.84 -53.51
C PRO A 123 -19.47 47.64 -52.93
N ARG A 124 -20.64 47.00 -52.82
CA ARG A 124 -21.81 47.54 -52.14
C ARG A 124 -21.47 47.74 -50.68
N ALA A 125 -21.52 48.99 -50.22
CA ALA A 125 -21.39 49.37 -48.82
C ALA A 125 -22.57 48.82 -48.00
N GLN A 126 -22.45 47.58 -47.50
CA GLN A 126 -23.45 46.94 -46.63
C GLN A 126 -22.90 46.48 -45.29
N PHE A 127 -21.68 46.87 -44.93
CA PHE A 127 -21.18 46.77 -43.55
C PHE A 127 -20.94 48.16 -42.96
N ASP A 128 -22.04 48.89 -42.73
CA ASP A 128 -22.05 50.00 -41.78
C ASP A 128 -23.30 49.86 -40.89
N ILE A 129 -23.11 49.38 -39.65
CA ILE A 129 -24.17 49.05 -38.68
C ILE A 129 -24.61 50.33 -37.92
N ARG A 130 -24.57 51.49 -38.59
CA ARG A 130 -24.90 52.78 -37.97
C ARG A 130 -25.85 53.64 -38.80
N ALA A 131 -26.78 53.04 -39.54
CA ALA A 131 -27.92 53.76 -40.09
C ALA A 131 -29.07 52.80 -40.40
N GLY A 132 -30.23 52.96 -39.74
CA GLY A 132 -31.44 52.25 -40.18
C GLY A 132 -32.57 52.16 -39.16
N GLY A 133 -33.01 53.30 -38.64
CA GLY A 133 -34.36 53.40 -38.08
C GLY A 133 -35.42 53.40 -39.18
N GLU A 134 -36.60 52.90 -38.80
CA GLU A 134 -37.90 52.95 -39.49
C GLU A 134 -38.14 52.05 -40.73
N LYS A 135 -39.07 51.09 -40.57
CA LYS A 135 -40.37 51.13 -41.26
C LYS A 135 -41.41 50.19 -40.59
N LYS A 136 -42.60 50.75 -40.40
CA LYS A 136 -43.88 50.07 -40.12
C LYS A 136 -44.24 49.12 -41.27
N ASP A 137 -44.94 48.02 -40.97
CA ASP A 137 -46.35 47.88 -41.38
C ASP A 137 -47.08 46.72 -40.68
N LYS A 138 -48.41 46.81 -40.77
CA LYS A 138 -49.46 46.25 -39.90
C LYS A 138 -49.82 44.77 -40.18
N GLY A 139 -50.41 44.15 -39.16
CA GLY A 139 -51.27 42.96 -39.22
C GLY A 139 -51.08 42.17 -37.91
N GLY A 140 -52.03 41.97 -37.01
CA GLY A 140 -53.47 41.79 -37.17
C GLY A 140 -53.80 40.43 -36.57
N GLU A 141 -54.11 40.42 -35.27
CA GLU A 141 -54.87 39.36 -34.55
C GLU A 141 -54.38 37.89 -34.65
N GLU A 142 -53.40 37.51 -33.83
CA GLU A 142 -53.20 36.11 -33.40
C GLU A 142 -52.40 36.02 -32.06
N LYS A 143 -52.59 36.98 -31.16
CA LYS A 143 -51.72 37.15 -29.96
C LYS A 143 -52.30 36.61 -28.65
N ALA A 144 -53.46 35.95 -28.66
CA ALA A 144 -54.08 35.46 -27.43
C ALA A 144 -53.75 34.00 -27.12
N SER A 145 -53.58 33.13 -28.12
CA SER A 145 -53.30 31.70 -27.90
C SER A 145 -51.81 31.34 -27.89
N VAL A 146 -50.93 32.20 -28.41
CA VAL A 146 -49.47 31.97 -28.42
C VAL A 146 -48.81 32.38 -27.10
N ALA A 147 -49.36 33.39 -26.41
CA ALA A 147 -48.82 33.88 -25.13
C ALA A 147 -49.11 32.93 -23.95
N GLU A 148 -50.28 32.27 -23.95
CA GLU A 148 -50.66 31.31 -22.89
C GLU A 148 -49.88 29.99 -23.03
N VAL A 149 -49.56 29.57 -24.26
CA VAL A 149 -48.70 28.39 -24.52
C VAL A 149 -47.24 28.65 -24.12
N THR A 150 -46.74 29.88 -24.24
CA THR A 150 -45.38 30.21 -23.80
C THR A 150 -45.24 30.29 -22.28
N GLU A 151 -46.26 30.74 -21.54
CA GLU A 151 -46.22 30.74 -20.07
C GLU A 151 -46.29 29.31 -19.49
N GLU A 152 -47.13 28.44 -20.06
CA GLU A 152 -47.15 27.01 -19.66
C GLU A 152 -45.85 26.26 -20.04
N GLU A 153 -45.22 26.59 -21.17
CA GLU A 153 -43.92 26.02 -21.54
C GLU A 153 -42.78 26.54 -20.65
N GLU A 154 -42.78 27.83 -20.29
CA GLU A 154 -41.82 28.41 -19.36
C GLU A 154 -41.98 27.84 -17.93
N GLU A 155 -43.20 27.60 -17.46
CA GLU A 155 -43.43 26.93 -16.18
C GLU A 155 -42.98 25.47 -16.18
N ARG A 156 -43.13 24.75 -17.30
CA ARG A 156 -42.62 23.37 -17.45
C ARG A 156 -41.09 23.33 -17.46
N ILE A 157 -40.44 24.28 -18.13
CA ILE A 157 -38.98 24.42 -18.16
C ILE A 157 -38.47 24.79 -16.76
N ALA A 158 -39.09 25.76 -16.07
CA ALA A 158 -38.70 26.16 -14.72
C ALA A 158 -38.88 25.04 -13.69
N LYS A 159 -39.92 24.20 -13.85
CA LYS A 159 -40.12 23.02 -13.01
C LYS A 159 -39.07 21.93 -13.28
N ALA A 160 -38.73 21.70 -14.54
CA ALA A 160 -37.67 20.76 -14.93
C ALA A 160 -36.28 21.22 -14.45
N GLU A 161 -35.97 22.52 -14.49
CA GLU A 161 -34.72 23.05 -13.94
C GLU A 161 -34.64 22.91 -12.42
N ARG A 162 -35.76 23.09 -11.70
CA ARG A 162 -35.81 22.85 -10.25
C ARG A 162 -35.60 21.38 -9.89
N GLU A 163 -36.25 20.45 -10.58
CA GLU A 163 -36.01 19.02 -10.37
C GLU A 163 -34.55 18.65 -10.66
N ARG A 164 -33.95 19.22 -11.71
CA ARG A 164 -32.55 18.99 -12.06
C ARG A 164 -31.58 19.52 -11.00
N LEU A 165 -31.86 20.69 -10.42
CA LEU A 165 -31.08 21.24 -9.31
C LEU A 165 -31.24 20.42 -8.03
N GLU A 166 -32.45 19.93 -7.73
CA GLU A 166 -32.70 19.04 -6.58
C GLU A 166 -31.99 17.68 -6.74
N GLU A 167 -31.97 17.12 -7.95
CA GLU A 167 -31.20 15.91 -8.26
C GLU A 167 -29.69 16.14 -8.15
N GLU A 168 -29.18 17.30 -8.60
CA GLU A 168 -27.78 17.65 -8.49
C GLU A 168 -27.36 17.87 -7.02
N GLU A 169 -28.23 18.45 -6.18
CA GLU A 169 -28.00 18.56 -4.74
C GLU A 169 -28.00 17.19 -4.05
N ARG A 170 -28.93 16.29 -4.42
CA ARG A 170 -28.94 14.91 -3.90
C ARG A 170 -27.71 14.12 -4.32
N PHE A 171 -27.22 14.31 -5.54
CA PHE A 171 -25.99 13.68 -5.99
C PHE A 171 -24.77 14.22 -5.26
N ARG A 172 -24.70 15.55 -5.05
CA ARG A 172 -23.62 16.18 -4.28
C ARG A 172 -23.64 15.78 -2.81
N SER A 173 -24.81 15.64 -2.18
CA SER A 173 -24.91 15.18 -0.80
C SER A 173 -24.50 13.71 -0.67
N ALA A 174 -24.99 12.83 -1.56
CA ALA A 174 -24.59 11.42 -1.57
C ALA A 174 -23.08 11.24 -1.77
N ARG A 175 -22.45 12.06 -2.63
CA ARG A 175 -20.99 12.06 -2.81
C ARG A 175 -20.25 12.50 -1.53
N ARG A 176 -20.73 13.55 -0.86
CA ARG A 176 -20.14 14.00 0.42
C ARG A 176 -20.28 12.95 1.52
N GLU A 177 -21.40 12.25 1.59
CA GLU A 177 -21.61 11.14 2.53
C GLU A 177 -20.65 9.99 2.24
N GLN A 178 -20.46 9.61 0.98
CA GLN A 178 -19.46 8.59 0.61
C GLN A 178 -18.03 9.02 0.93
N GLU A 179 -17.68 10.29 0.71
CA GLU A 179 -16.37 10.83 1.06
C GLU A 179 -16.16 10.84 2.59
N PHE A 180 -17.20 11.17 3.36
CA PHE A 180 -17.17 11.13 4.83
C PHE A 180 -17.05 9.71 5.37
N GLU A 181 -17.78 8.74 4.80
CA GLU A 181 -17.70 7.34 5.20
C GLU A 181 -16.34 6.72 4.87
N LYS A 182 -15.75 7.08 3.71
CA LYS A 182 -14.37 6.70 3.37
C LYS A 182 -13.37 7.32 4.35
N ALA A 183 -13.56 8.59 4.71
CA ALA A 183 -12.71 9.27 5.68
C ALA A 183 -12.82 8.63 7.08
N SER A 184 -14.02 8.27 7.54
CA SER A 184 -14.21 7.63 8.84
C SER A 184 -13.59 6.22 8.89
N LYS A 185 -13.75 5.43 7.83
CA LYS A 185 -13.09 4.11 7.71
C LYS A 185 -11.58 4.24 7.73
N LEU A 186 -11.02 5.28 7.10
CA LEU A 186 -9.58 5.55 7.13
C LEU A 186 -9.09 5.97 8.51
N THR A 187 -9.86 6.77 9.27
CA THR A 187 -9.49 7.14 10.64
C THR A 187 -9.58 5.95 11.58
N GLU A 188 -10.65 5.16 11.52
CA GLU A 188 -10.78 3.93 12.32
C GLU A 188 -9.67 2.92 12.02
N ALA A 189 -9.30 2.76 10.74
CA ALA A 189 -8.19 1.89 10.35
C ALA A 189 -6.84 2.39 10.88
N LYS A 190 -6.63 3.71 10.93
CA LYS A 190 -5.41 4.30 11.52
C LYS A 190 -5.37 4.11 13.04
N GLU A 191 -6.49 4.29 13.72
CA GLU A 191 -6.59 4.06 15.17
C GLU A 191 -6.35 2.60 15.53
N LYS A 192 -6.95 1.65 14.81
CA LYS A 192 -6.71 0.22 15.02
C LYS A 192 -5.23 -0.15 14.80
N LYS A 193 -4.60 0.37 13.75
CA LYS A 193 -3.16 0.16 13.51
C LYS A 193 -2.29 0.77 14.60
N ALA A 194 -2.66 1.95 15.12
CA ALA A 194 -1.94 2.59 16.22
C ALA A 194 -2.07 1.79 17.52
N GLU A 195 -3.27 1.29 17.83
CA GLU A 195 -3.52 0.45 19.00
C GLU A 195 -2.76 -0.88 18.93
N GLU A 196 -2.75 -1.53 17.76
CA GLU A 196 -1.99 -2.76 17.53
C GLU A 196 -0.47 -2.53 17.67
N ALA A 197 0.04 -1.41 17.15
CA ALA A 197 1.44 -1.02 17.32
C ALA A 197 1.81 -0.76 18.79
N GLU A 198 0.91 -0.15 19.56
CA GLU A 198 1.12 0.07 21.00
C GLU A 198 1.13 -1.25 21.78
N ARG A 199 0.20 -2.16 21.47
CA ARG A 199 0.16 -3.51 22.06
C ARG A 199 1.43 -4.29 21.73
N ALA A 200 1.90 -4.22 20.48
CA ALA A 200 3.15 -4.85 20.06
C ALA A 200 4.38 -4.26 20.79
N ARG A 201 4.39 -2.94 21.03
CA ARG A 201 5.46 -2.29 21.81
C ARG A 201 5.45 -2.75 23.26
N LYS A 202 4.29 -2.77 23.91
CA LYS A 202 4.12 -3.26 25.28
C LYS A 202 4.56 -4.72 25.42
N ALA A 203 4.16 -5.58 24.47
CA ALA A 203 4.57 -6.98 24.47
C ALA A 203 6.11 -7.16 24.32
N LYS A 204 6.75 -6.34 23.47
CA LYS A 204 8.22 -6.35 23.33
C LYS A 204 8.92 -5.90 24.62
N GLU A 205 8.41 -4.86 25.27
CA GLU A 205 8.96 -4.35 26.53
C GLU A 205 8.82 -5.37 27.67
N GLU A 206 7.67 -6.05 27.76
CA GLU A 206 7.45 -7.12 28.73
C GLU A 206 8.37 -8.33 28.48
N ALA A 207 8.53 -8.74 27.22
CA ALA A 207 9.44 -9.82 26.86
C ALA A 207 10.91 -9.48 27.16
N GLU A 208 11.33 -8.22 26.95
CA GLU A 208 12.66 -7.76 27.32
C GLU A 208 12.85 -7.72 28.85
N ALA A 209 11.83 -7.28 29.59
CA ALA A 209 11.85 -7.28 31.05
C ALA A 209 11.96 -8.72 31.61
N GLU A 210 11.25 -9.68 31.03
CA GLU A 210 11.34 -11.10 31.42
C GLU A 210 12.73 -11.67 31.12
N ARG A 211 13.33 -11.33 29.97
CA ARG A 211 14.72 -11.72 29.64
C ARG A 211 15.72 -11.14 30.64
N LYS A 212 15.57 -9.87 31.02
CA LYS A 212 16.43 -9.23 32.04
C LYS A 212 16.28 -9.90 33.40
N LYS A 213 15.06 -10.26 33.82
CA LYS A 213 14.83 -11.02 35.06
C LYS A 213 15.52 -12.38 35.04
N LYS A 214 15.35 -13.15 33.95
CA LYS A 214 16.02 -14.45 33.79
C LYS A 214 17.55 -14.33 33.80
N ALA A 215 18.10 -13.33 33.12
CA ALA A 215 19.54 -13.07 33.13
C ALA A 215 20.05 -12.72 34.53
N ALA A 216 19.30 -11.90 35.29
CA ALA A 216 19.66 -11.56 36.67
C ALA A 216 19.61 -12.78 37.61
N GLU A 217 18.60 -13.64 37.47
CA GLU A 217 18.51 -14.90 38.23
C GLU A 217 19.65 -15.86 37.89
N GLU A 218 20.04 -15.97 36.62
CA GLU A 218 21.20 -16.78 36.20
C GLU A 218 22.52 -16.20 36.74
N GLU A 219 22.68 -14.88 36.73
CA GLU A 219 23.84 -14.22 37.30
C GLU A 219 23.93 -14.44 38.82
N GLU A 220 22.80 -14.37 39.53
CA GLU A 220 22.75 -14.63 40.97
C GLU A 220 23.12 -16.08 41.28
N LYS A 221 22.58 -17.05 40.54
CA LYS A 221 22.97 -18.46 40.65
C LYS A 221 24.47 -18.64 40.39
N TRP A 222 25.02 -18.00 39.37
CA TRP A 222 26.44 -18.04 39.09
C TRP A 222 27.27 -17.48 40.25
N ARG A 223 26.90 -16.30 40.79
CA ARG A 223 27.55 -15.71 41.97
C ARG A 223 27.47 -16.63 43.19
N GLU A 224 26.34 -17.31 43.41
CA GLU A 224 26.19 -18.27 44.50
C GLU A 224 27.13 -19.47 44.32
N THR A 225 27.26 -20.00 43.09
CA THR A 225 28.21 -21.09 42.82
C THR A 225 29.66 -20.67 43.07
N GLN A 226 30.03 -19.44 42.72
CA GLN A 226 31.37 -18.90 43.02
C GLN A 226 31.61 -18.77 44.52
N ARG A 227 30.62 -18.25 45.28
CA ARG A 227 30.70 -18.17 46.74
C ARG A 227 30.88 -19.55 47.38
N ARG A 228 30.19 -20.58 46.89
CA ARG A 228 30.37 -21.97 47.36
C ARG A 228 31.78 -22.48 47.08
N LYS A 229 32.31 -22.25 45.87
CA LYS A 229 33.68 -22.64 45.51
C LYS A 229 34.73 -21.95 46.39
N ILE A 230 34.55 -20.66 46.69
CA ILE A 230 35.45 -19.91 47.59
C ILE A 230 35.43 -20.51 48.99
N LYS A 231 34.24 -20.75 49.56
CA LYS A 231 34.12 -21.40 50.87
C LYS A 231 34.78 -22.78 50.91
N GLU A 232 34.53 -23.61 49.90
CA GLU A 232 35.16 -24.94 49.82
C GLU A 232 36.69 -24.85 49.72
N TYR A 233 37.21 -23.84 49.01
CA TYR A 233 38.64 -23.59 48.93
C TYR A 233 39.23 -23.14 50.28
N GLU A 234 38.56 -22.23 50.98
CA GLU A 234 38.95 -21.78 52.32
C GLU A 234 38.94 -22.92 53.33
N GLU A 235 37.89 -23.76 53.33
CA GLU A 235 37.81 -24.95 54.17
C GLU A 235 38.93 -25.95 53.85
N LYS A 236 39.23 -26.19 52.57
CA LYS A 236 40.36 -27.04 52.16
C LYS A 236 41.70 -26.46 52.60
N LYS A 237 41.88 -25.14 52.53
CA LYS A 237 43.09 -24.46 52.98
C LYS A 237 43.24 -24.58 54.50
N ALA A 238 42.20 -24.28 55.26
CA ALA A 238 42.17 -24.42 56.72
C ALA A 238 42.41 -25.87 57.16
N ALA A 239 41.84 -26.86 56.45
CA ALA A 239 42.07 -28.28 56.75
C ALA A 239 43.52 -28.71 56.46
N LYS A 240 44.15 -28.17 55.41
CA LYS A 240 45.58 -28.40 55.12
C LYS A 240 46.47 -27.77 56.19
N GLU A 241 46.20 -26.53 56.59
CA GLU A 241 46.93 -25.84 57.66
C GLU A 241 46.77 -26.56 59.00
N ALA A 242 45.56 -27.00 59.35
CA ALA A 242 45.30 -27.80 60.55
C ALA A 242 46.04 -29.15 60.53
N ARG A 243 46.10 -29.83 59.37
CA ARG A 243 46.92 -31.05 59.22
C ARG A 243 48.41 -30.77 59.36
N ALA A 244 48.90 -29.67 58.81
CA ALA A 244 50.29 -29.26 58.95
C ALA A 244 50.65 -28.95 60.42
N ALA A 245 49.78 -28.21 61.12
CA ALA A 245 49.94 -27.92 62.55
C ALA A 245 49.94 -29.19 63.41
N ARG A 246 49.02 -30.14 63.15
CA ARG A 246 49.01 -31.45 63.83
C ARG A 246 50.28 -32.26 63.58
N ARG A 247 50.85 -32.21 62.37
CA ARG A 247 52.14 -32.86 62.07
C ARG A 247 53.30 -32.21 62.81
N ALA A 248 53.34 -30.87 62.87
CA ALA A 248 54.35 -30.14 63.62
C ALA A 248 54.31 -30.48 65.12
N ALA A 249 53.12 -30.44 65.73
CA ALA A 249 52.93 -30.79 67.14
C ALA A 249 53.32 -32.25 67.46
N ARG A 250 53.06 -33.19 66.54
CA ARG A 250 53.46 -34.60 66.71
C ARG A 250 54.98 -34.79 66.63
N GLY A 251 55.65 -34.07 65.73
CA GLY A 251 57.11 -34.08 65.60
C GLY A 251 57.83 -33.50 66.81
N GLU A 252 57.26 -32.47 67.47
CA GLU A 252 57.79 -31.94 68.72
C GLU A 252 57.60 -32.90 69.90
N GLY A 253 56.46 -33.58 69.97
CA GLY A 253 56.21 -34.63 70.97
C GLY A 253 57.18 -35.81 70.87
N GLU A 254 57.54 -36.23 69.65
CA GLU A 254 58.55 -37.29 69.43
C GLU A 254 59.98 -36.84 69.77
N LYS A 255 60.34 -35.58 69.48
CA LYS A 255 61.64 -35.02 69.88
C LYS A 255 61.76 -34.92 71.41
N ASN A 256 60.70 -34.50 72.11
CA ASN A 256 60.70 -34.45 73.57
C ASN A 256 60.72 -35.84 74.23
N LYS A 257 60.05 -36.84 73.65
CA LYS A 257 60.18 -38.23 74.13
C LYS A 257 61.59 -38.77 73.95
N LYS A 258 62.24 -38.48 72.82
CA LYS A 258 63.62 -38.90 72.54
C LYS A 258 64.66 -38.16 73.40
N ALA A 259 64.39 -36.91 73.79
CA ALA A 259 65.21 -36.15 74.74
C ALA A 259 65.11 -36.75 76.15
N LYS A 260 63.89 -37.02 76.65
CA LYS A 260 63.68 -37.64 77.97
C LYS A 260 64.25 -39.05 78.08
N SER A 261 64.21 -39.85 77.01
CA SER A 261 64.83 -41.19 77.02
C SER A 261 66.37 -41.15 76.99
N LYS A 262 66.98 -40.04 76.59
CA LYS A 262 68.44 -39.84 76.63
C LYS A 262 68.92 -39.37 78.01
N GLU A 263 68.13 -38.54 78.69
CA GLU A 263 68.40 -38.14 80.08
C GLU A 263 68.30 -39.34 81.05
N ALA A 264 67.29 -40.20 80.89
CA ALA A 264 67.11 -41.37 81.75
C ALA A 264 68.15 -42.49 81.56
N GLY A 265 68.94 -42.46 80.48
CA GLY A 265 70.04 -43.43 80.25
C GLY A 265 71.40 -42.96 80.74
N SER A 266 71.48 -41.78 81.38
CA SER A 266 72.72 -41.19 81.87
C SER A 266 72.95 -41.39 83.38
N ASP A 267 71.98 -41.95 84.09
CA ASP A 267 72.01 -42.16 85.55
C ASP A 267 72.29 -43.62 85.96
N GLU A 268 72.55 -44.53 85.00
CA GLU A 268 72.89 -45.95 85.26
C GLU A 268 74.38 -46.29 85.02
N GLU A 269 75.22 -45.31 84.69
CA GLU A 269 76.68 -45.46 84.59
C GLU A 269 77.40 -44.53 85.59
N GLU A 270 77.26 -44.81 86.89
CA GLU A 270 78.21 -44.38 87.94
C GLU A 270 78.44 -45.49 88.97
#